data_AF-A0A830HUK8-F1
#
_entry.id   AF-A0A830HUK8-F1
#
_cell.length_a   1.000
_cell.length_b   1.000
_cell.length_c   1.000
_cell.angle_alpha   90.00
_cell.angle_beta   90.00
_cell.angle_gamma   90.00
#
_symmetry.space_group_name_H-M   'P 1'
#
loop_
_entity.id
_entity.type
_entity.pdbx_description
1 polymer ?
#
loop_
_entity_poly.entity_id
_entity_poly.type
_entity_poly.pdbx_seq_one_letter_code
_entity_poly.pdbx_strand_id
1 'polypeptide(L)'
;MATHGTAWLVLFLILAASALILKMIQEASFNISIARKLSSLAVGSSQSASGLDQGKSSAQSSAMRMLHRNWLIVYAFALASDWVQGPYVYALYESYGFQKQAVAWLYIIGFASSLVLGTFVGALADKFGRKKLCIAYSVVYTLSCFTKHSHSFAWLALGRVFGGCATSLLFSVFESWLVHEHVRRGFHTSSLASVFSSAAFLNGVVAILASLAGNAVVHSLGAPLVTPFDMAMVTLAVGAATVAATWTENYGVDVSDSDGGSLAKPMTPPSTPDAGARHQQQAPSSTNLVMGACRVLLNDQRMLLLGSMQSLFEGSMYTFTFVWTPTLEHGAAAKTSAAAAAAAAAAAASTAAANVAQAAAQSSPEIRYVGELSPDDLINPNQAAAGNTAADDGTVPHGMVFACFMTCVMAGSSLVSMLQSRSGGGGSSEDDSKADDTAQLQSTERLLRSIFVVSALSLAVPCVSSDQHAVVAGFLVFELCVGMYYPLIARLRSHYIPEAYRSTIMNLFRIPLNAMVVIVLFRAGQIADGTIYMFCASWLLLAAVATHLLMAYGKGRGVLLVENERVH
;
A
#
# COMPACT_ATOMS: atom_id res chain seq x y z
N MET A 1 32.89 -18.58 -0.91
CA MET A 1 32.21 -18.75 -2.23
C MET A 1 30.71 -18.44 -2.19
N ALA A 2 29.97 -18.67 -1.10
CA ALA A 2 28.54 -18.33 -1.00
C ALA A 2 28.22 -16.81 -1.02
N THR A 3 29.16 -15.96 -0.63
CA THR A 3 29.00 -14.48 -0.57
C THR A 3 29.05 -13.80 -1.94
N HIS A 4 29.71 -14.39 -2.94
CA HIS A 4 29.72 -13.85 -4.30
C HIS A 4 28.44 -14.20 -5.06
N GLY A 5 27.85 -15.39 -4.81
CA GLY A 5 26.62 -15.82 -5.48
C GLY A 5 25.41 -14.93 -5.15
N THR A 6 25.31 -14.47 -3.90
CA THR A 6 24.24 -13.56 -3.46
C THR A 6 24.39 -12.16 -4.05
N ALA A 7 25.62 -11.63 -4.14
CA ALA A 7 25.89 -10.34 -4.78
C ALA A 7 25.53 -10.33 -6.27
N TRP A 8 25.87 -11.40 -7.01
CA TRP A 8 25.51 -11.55 -8.43
C TRP A 8 24.01 -11.76 -8.63
N LEU A 9 23.35 -12.54 -7.76
CA LEU A 9 21.90 -12.70 -7.78
C LEU A 9 21.18 -11.36 -7.56
N VAL A 10 21.69 -10.53 -6.66
CA VAL A 10 21.09 -9.22 -6.35
C VAL A 10 21.34 -8.22 -7.45
N LEU A 11 22.57 -8.13 -7.97
CA LEU A 11 22.86 -7.31 -9.14
C LEU A 11 21.99 -7.76 -10.31
N PHE A 12 21.82 -9.07 -10.49
CA PHE A 12 20.89 -9.63 -11.45
C PHE A 12 19.44 -9.23 -11.17
N LEU A 13 18.96 -9.24 -9.92
CA LEU A 13 17.59 -8.82 -9.57
C LEU A 13 17.37 -7.32 -9.76
N ILE A 14 18.35 -6.47 -9.43
CA ILE A 14 18.32 -5.02 -9.67
C ILE A 14 18.34 -4.74 -11.17
N LEU A 15 19.23 -5.40 -11.91
CA LEU A 15 19.30 -5.29 -13.37
C LEU A 15 18.06 -5.90 -14.03
N ALA A 16 17.47 -6.96 -13.49
CA ALA A 16 16.24 -7.57 -13.99
C ALA A 16 15.04 -6.68 -13.69
N ALA A 17 14.93 -6.10 -12.48
CA ALA A 17 13.91 -5.12 -12.17
C ALA A 17 14.07 -3.89 -13.08
N SER A 18 15.29 -3.37 -13.21
CA SER A 18 15.61 -2.25 -14.11
C SER A 18 15.35 -2.59 -15.58
N ALA A 19 15.61 -3.82 -16.03
CA ALA A 19 15.37 -4.28 -17.39
C ALA A 19 13.89 -4.54 -17.65
N LEU A 20 13.14 -5.07 -16.68
CA LEU A 20 11.70 -5.26 -16.76
C LEU A 20 11.01 -3.90 -16.83
N ILE A 21 11.47 -2.97 -16.01
CA ILE A 21 11.08 -1.57 -16.00
C ILE A 21 11.44 -0.87 -17.32
N LEU A 22 12.67 -1.04 -17.82
CA LEU A 22 13.11 -0.46 -19.10
C LEU A 22 12.32 -1.05 -20.27
N LYS A 23 12.05 -2.35 -20.27
CA LYS A 23 11.18 -3.01 -21.25
C LYS A 23 9.77 -2.44 -21.18
N MET A 24 9.23 -2.28 -19.99
CA MET A 24 7.95 -1.65 -19.75
C MET A 24 7.91 -0.18 -20.23
N ILE A 25 8.98 0.60 -20.03
CA ILE A 25 9.16 1.97 -20.54
C ILE A 25 9.28 1.98 -22.06
N GLN A 26 10.09 1.10 -22.65
CA GLN A 26 10.26 0.96 -24.10
C GLN A 26 8.94 0.62 -24.76
N GLU A 27 8.19 -0.32 -24.19
CA GLU A 27 6.86 -0.68 -24.68
C GLU A 27 5.85 0.47 -24.48
N ALA A 28 5.96 1.29 -23.42
CA ALA A 28 5.13 2.49 -23.27
C ALA A 28 5.48 3.57 -24.32
N SER A 29 6.77 3.78 -24.58
CA SER A 29 7.30 4.78 -25.52
C SER A 29 6.95 4.44 -26.97
N PHE A 30 7.13 3.17 -27.35
CA PHE A 30 6.76 2.63 -28.66
C PHE A 30 5.25 2.77 -28.92
N ASN A 31 4.44 2.50 -27.89
CA ASN A 31 2.99 2.56 -27.99
C ASN A 31 2.43 3.98 -28.06
N ILE A 32 3.11 4.98 -27.47
CA ILE A 32 2.77 6.40 -27.65
C ILE A 32 3.00 6.85 -29.10
N SER A 33 4.08 6.36 -29.73
CA SER A 33 4.35 6.61 -31.15
C SER A 33 3.24 6.04 -32.03
N ILE A 34 2.78 4.81 -31.75
CA ILE A 34 1.65 4.18 -32.44
C ILE A 34 0.35 4.93 -32.20
N ALA A 35 0.05 5.34 -30.96
CA ALA A 35 -1.17 6.09 -30.64
C ALA A 35 -1.23 7.44 -31.37
N ARG A 36 -0.10 8.18 -31.44
CA ARG A 36 0.01 9.43 -32.23
C ARG A 36 -0.15 9.19 -33.73
N LYS A 37 0.37 8.06 -34.23
CA LYS A 37 0.26 7.69 -35.65
C LYS A 37 -1.16 7.26 -36.01
N LEU A 38 -1.83 6.49 -35.15
CA LEU A 38 -3.23 6.09 -35.32
C LEU A 38 -4.19 7.28 -35.20
N SER A 39 -3.95 8.23 -34.29
CA SER A 39 -4.73 9.47 -34.23
C SER A 39 -4.55 10.32 -35.48
N SER A 40 -3.37 10.32 -36.10
CA SER A 40 -3.14 11.00 -37.39
C SER A 40 -3.79 10.28 -38.58
N LEU A 41 -3.96 8.96 -38.50
CA LEU A 41 -4.60 8.14 -39.55
C LEU A 41 -6.13 8.14 -39.44
N ALA A 42 -6.69 8.26 -38.23
CA ALA A 42 -8.13 8.36 -38.01
C ALA A 42 -8.74 9.65 -38.59
N VAL A 43 -7.92 10.68 -38.86
CA VAL A 43 -8.33 11.91 -39.57
C VAL A 43 -8.37 11.71 -41.09
N GLY A 44 -7.86 10.58 -41.62
CA GLY A 44 -7.58 10.40 -43.04
C GLY A 44 -8.38 9.35 -43.83
N SER A 45 -9.27 8.55 -43.23
CA SER A 45 -9.97 7.51 -44.01
C SER A 45 -11.37 7.16 -43.52
N SER A 46 -12.36 7.56 -44.31
CA SER A 46 -13.73 7.06 -44.32
C SER A 46 -13.80 5.75 -45.12
N GLN A 47 -14.11 4.60 -44.49
CA GLN A 47 -14.85 3.48 -45.12
C GLN A 47 -15.18 2.28 -44.18
N SER A 48 -16.38 1.71 -44.41
CA SER A 48 -16.95 0.37 -44.06
C SER A 48 -17.37 0.02 -42.61
N ALA A 49 -18.68 0.12 -42.35
CA ALA A 49 -19.33 0.12 -41.04
C ALA A 49 -19.35 -1.21 -40.23
N SER A 50 -19.13 -2.40 -40.82
CA SER A 50 -19.24 -3.67 -40.08
C SER A 50 -17.90 -4.23 -39.55
N GLY A 51 -16.79 -3.97 -40.25
CA GLY A 51 -15.43 -4.22 -39.74
C GLY A 51 -14.93 -3.13 -38.80
N LEU A 52 -15.50 -1.92 -38.91
CA LEU A 52 -15.18 -0.77 -38.06
C LEU A 52 -15.54 -1.00 -36.59
N ASP A 53 -16.61 -1.72 -36.26
CA ASP A 53 -17.02 -1.90 -34.85
C ASP A 53 -16.15 -2.93 -34.11
N GLN A 54 -15.72 -4.01 -34.76
CA GLN A 54 -14.72 -4.93 -34.19
C GLN A 54 -13.32 -4.27 -34.13
N GLY A 55 -12.96 -3.47 -35.14
CA GLY A 55 -11.72 -2.68 -35.15
C GLY A 55 -11.68 -1.61 -34.06
N LYS A 56 -12.80 -0.90 -33.82
CA LYS A 56 -12.93 0.11 -32.76
C LYS A 56 -12.88 -0.52 -31.37
N SER A 57 -13.57 -1.64 -31.15
CA SER A 57 -13.57 -2.35 -29.87
C SER A 57 -12.19 -2.90 -29.51
N SER A 58 -11.47 -3.47 -30.47
CA SER A 58 -10.09 -3.97 -30.27
C SER A 58 -9.07 -2.85 -30.08
N ALA A 59 -9.21 -1.72 -30.78
CA ALA A 59 -8.39 -0.52 -30.60
C ALA A 59 -8.63 0.12 -29.23
N GLN A 60 -9.87 0.26 -28.79
CA GLN A 60 -10.25 0.82 -27.49
C GLN A 60 -9.75 -0.04 -26.33
N SER A 61 -9.86 -1.36 -26.45
CA SER A 61 -9.30 -2.32 -25.47
C SER A 61 -7.77 -2.26 -25.39
N SER A 62 -7.10 -2.01 -26.52
CA SER A 62 -5.64 -1.84 -26.56
C SER A 62 -5.22 -0.51 -25.96
N ALA A 63 -5.93 0.59 -26.26
CA ALA A 63 -5.71 1.90 -25.64
C ALA A 63 -5.86 1.88 -24.12
N MET A 64 -6.86 1.17 -23.62
CA MET A 64 -7.08 0.97 -22.18
C MET A 64 -5.93 0.20 -21.53
N ARG A 65 -5.52 -0.95 -22.09
CA ARG A 65 -4.38 -1.73 -21.58
C ARG A 65 -3.09 -0.90 -21.55
N MET A 66 -2.87 -0.06 -22.56
CA MET A 66 -1.71 0.83 -22.61
C MET A 66 -1.73 1.88 -21.49
N LEU A 67 -2.89 2.50 -21.23
CA LEU A 67 -3.07 3.44 -20.12
C LEU A 67 -2.78 2.77 -18.78
N HIS A 68 -3.42 1.63 -18.52
CA HIS A 68 -3.28 0.87 -17.28
C HIS A 68 -1.84 0.46 -17.03
N ARG A 69 -1.17 -0.10 -18.05
CA ARG A 69 0.23 -0.50 -17.94
C ARG A 69 1.14 0.70 -17.68
N ASN A 70 0.95 1.81 -18.40
CA ASN A 70 1.75 3.01 -18.17
C ASN A 70 1.61 3.54 -16.74
N TRP A 71 0.38 3.58 -16.22
CA TRP A 71 0.13 4.01 -14.85
C TRP A 71 0.76 3.04 -13.83
N LEU A 72 0.62 1.72 -14.02
CA LEU A 72 1.23 0.71 -13.14
C LEU A 72 2.76 0.82 -13.10
N ILE A 73 3.41 1.12 -14.22
CA ILE A 73 4.88 1.30 -14.28
C ILE A 73 5.31 2.51 -13.45
N VAL A 74 4.64 3.64 -13.67
CA VAL A 74 4.90 4.88 -12.93
C VAL A 74 4.68 4.65 -11.43
N TYR A 75 3.58 3.97 -11.09
CA TYR A 75 3.24 3.65 -9.72
C TYR A 75 4.28 2.71 -9.08
N ALA A 76 4.78 1.70 -9.82
CA ALA A 76 5.82 0.81 -9.34
C ALA A 76 7.11 1.54 -8.95
N PHE A 77 7.53 2.55 -9.72
CA PHE A 77 8.69 3.37 -9.37
C PHE A 77 8.50 4.15 -8.07
N ALA A 78 7.33 4.78 -7.93
CA ALA A 78 7.00 5.52 -6.74
C ALA A 78 6.99 4.60 -5.51
N LEU A 79 6.37 3.42 -5.62
CA LEU A 79 6.38 2.41 -4.57
C LEU A 79 7.79 1.87 -4.27
N ALA A 80 8.60 1.61 -5.30
CA ALA A 80 9.96 1.11 -5.12
C ALA A 80 10.81 2.09 -4.30
N SER A 81 10.61 3.40 -4.49
CA SER A 81 11.30 4.42 -3.72
C SER A 81 10.95 4.39 -2.22
N ASP A 82 9.70 4.09 -1.86
CA ASP A 82 9.28 3.96 -0.46
C ASP A 82 9.86 2.68 0.17
N TRP A 83 9.73 1.56 -0.54
CA TRP A 83 10.04 0.25 0.02
C TRP A 83 11.53 -0.05 0.11
N VAL A 84 12.36 0.50 -0.79
CA VAL A 84 13.82 0.29 -0.72
C VAL A 84 14.42 0.94 0.53
N GLN A 85 13.90 2.10 0.94
CA GLN A 85 14.44 2.88 2.07
C GLN A 85 13.76 2.57 3.40
N GLY A 86 12.50 2.13 3.39
CA GLY A 86 11.68 1.89 4.59
C GLY A 86 12.37 1.12 5.72
N PRO A 87 13.05 -0.01 5.45
CA PRO A 87 13.73 -0.80 6.49
C PRO A 87 14.90 -0.09 7.19
N TYR A 88 15.48 0.93 6.53
CA TYR A 88 16.75 1.54 6.95
C TYR A 88 16.59 2.86 7.68
N VAL A 89 15.38 3.44 7.74
CA VAL A 89 15.17 4.77 8.32
C VAL A 89 15.61 4.84 9.79
N TYR A 90 15.20 3.86 10.60
CA TYR A 90 15.57 3.82 12.01
C TYR A 90 17.08 3.57 12.17
N ALA A 91 17.59 2.50 11.55
CA ALA A 91 18.98 2.09 11.61
C ALA A 91 19.94 3.21 11.15
N LEU A 92 19.56 3.98 10.13
CA LEU A 92 20.34 5.12 9.66
C LEU A 92 20.47 6.19 10.75
N TYR A 93 19.37 6.58 11.39
CA TYR A 93 19.44 7.61 12.43
C TYR A 93 20.24 7.13 13.65
N GLU A 94 20.08 5.87 14.04
CA GLU A 94 20.89 5.29 15.11
C GLU A 94 22.37 5.27 14.74
N SER A 95 22.72 4.96 13.49
CA SER A 95 24.11 5.03 13.01
C SER A 95 24.72 6.45 13.05
N TYR A 96 23.89 7.49 13.09
CA TYR A 96 24.34 8.88 13.31
C TYR A 96 24.52 9.24 14.78
N GLY A 97 24.24 8.30 15.70
CA GLY A 97 24.33 8.49 17.15
C GLY A 97 23.06 9.09 17.77
N PHE A 98 21.94 9.14 17.04
CA PHE A 98 20.70 9.61 17.62
C PHE A 98 20.10 8.60 18.58
N GLN A 99 19.83 9.06 19.80
CA GLN A 99 19.09 8.27 20.79
C GLN A 99 17.66 8.02 20.32
N LYS A 100 17.04 6.93 20.81
CA LYS A 100 15.67 6.52 20.50
C LYS A 100 14.63 7.65 20.60
N GLN A 101 14.75 8.54 21.58
CA GLN A 101 13.88 9.70 21.74
C GLN A 101 14.01 10.71 20.60
N ALA A 102 15.23 10.99 20.13
CA ALA A 102 15.45 11.87 18.98
C ALA A 102 14.88 11.24 17.70
N VAL A 103 15.06 9.93 17.53
CA VAL A 103 14.45 9.19 16.41
C VAL A 103 12.92 9.26 16.47
N ALA A 104 12.33 9.11 17.65
CA ALA A 104 10.89 9.24 17.85
C ALA A 104 10.36 10.62 17.44
N TRP A 105 11.07 11.70 17.78
CA TRP A 105 10.73 13.05 17.33
C TRP A 105 10.73 13.18 15.80
N LEU A 106 11.69 12.58 15.11
CA LEU A 106 11.71 12.55 13.64
C LEU A 106 10.50 11.80 13.07
N TYR A 107 10.05 10.71 13.69
CA TYR A 107 8.83 10.00 13.29
C TYR A 107 7.56 10.86 13.52
N ILE A 108 7.46 11.51 14.68
CA ILE A 108 6.35 12.41 15.01
C ILE A 108 6.22 13.53 13.97
N ILE A 109 7.33 14.17 13.57
CA ILE A 109 7.33 15.24 12.57
C ILE A 109 6.82 14.71 11.21
N GLY A 110 7.21 13.49 10.82
CA GLY A 110 6.73 12.85 9.60
C GLY A 110 5.23 12.57 9.61
N PHE A 111 4.72 11.99 10.71
CA PHE A 111 3.28 11.72 10.85
C PHE A 111 2.45 13.01 10.93
N ALA A 112 2.92 14.01 11.68
CA ALA A 112 2.25 15.29 11.83
C ALA A 112 2.16 16.05 10.51
N SER A 113 3.25 16.11 9.74
CA SER A 113 3.26 16.76 8.42
C SER A 113 2.32 16.07 7.42
N SER A 114 2.30 14.74 7.39
CA SER A 114 1.37 13.96 6.55
C SER A 114 -0.11 14.22 6.90
N LEU A 115 -0.44 14.32 8.20
CA LEU A 115 -1.80 14.62 8.65
C LEU A 115 -2.27 16.01 8.21
N VAL A 116 -1.44 17.04 8.44
CA VAL A 116 -1.77 18.43 8.11
C VAL A 116 -1.90 18.57 6.59
N LEU A 117 -0.92 18.09 5.83
CA LEU A 117 -0.84 18.33 4.39
C LEU A 117 -1.78 17.43 3.59
N GLY A 118 -2.02 16.18 4.03
CA GLY A 118 -2.97 15.27 3.40
C GLY A 118 -4.38 15.83 3.27
N THR A 119 -4.78 16.76 4.15
CA THR A 119 -6.09 17.43 4.11
C THR A 119 -6.21 18.41 2.93
N PHE A 120 -5.10 19.01 2.49
CA PHE A 120 -5.08 20.05 1.47
C PHE A 120 -4.57 19.55 0.10
N VAL A 121 -3.93 18.39 0.04
CA VAL A 121 -3.33 17.84 -1.19
C VAL A 121 -4.35 17.65 -2.31
N GLY A 122 -5.58 17.21 -2.01
CA GLY A 122 -6.64 17.05 -3.02
C GLY A 122 -7.03 18.37 -3.69
N ALA A 123 -7.25 19.43 -2.91
CA ALA A 123 -7.54 20.76 -3.44
C ALA A 123 -6.37 21.35 -4.24
N LEU A 124 -5.14 21.02 -3.84
CA LEU A 124 -3.93 21.41 -4.58
C LEU A 124 -3.87 20.70 -5.95
N ALA A 125 -4.24 19.41 -5.99
CA ALA A 125 -4.31 18.59 -7.20
C ALA A 125 -5.25 19.16 -8.25
N ASP A 126 -6.41 19.65 -7.83
CA ASP A 126 -7.40 20.20 -8.74
C ASP A 126 -6.98 21.56 -9.30
N LYS A 127 -6.25 22.38 -8.53
CA LYS A 127 -5.80 23.72 -8.95
C LYS A 127 -4.51 23.71 -9.79
N PHE A 128 -3.49 22.96 -9.38
CA PHE A 128 -2.16 23.02 -9.99
C PHE A 128 -1.97 22.01 -11.13
N GLY A 129 -2.86 21.03 -11.26
CA GLY A 129 -2.76 19.94 -12.22
C GLY A 129 -2.08 18.72 -11.61
N ARG A 130 -2.64 17.53 -11.90
CA ARG A 130 -2.24 16.28 -11.26
C ARG A 130 -0.91 15.75 -11.79
N LYS A 131 -0.57 15.96 -13.07
CA LYS A 131 0.73 15.56 -13.63
C LYS A 131 1.86 16.33 -12.93
N LYS A 132 1.73 17.66 -12.84
CA LYS A 132 2.71 18.51 -12.13
C LYS A 132 2.89 18.08 -10.67
N LEU A 133 1.81 17.72 -9.99
CA LEU A 133 1.90 17.27 -8.60
C LEU A 133 2.51 15.86 -8.44
N CYS A 134 2.34 14.96 -9.40
CA CYS A 134 3.11 13.70 -9.43
C CYS A 134 4.62 13.94 -9.64
N ILE A 135 5.00 14.93 -10.45
CA ILE A 135 6.41 15.33 -10.58
C ILE A 135 6.91 16.02 -9.30
N ALA A 136 6.08 16.89 -8.72
CA ALA A 136 6.40 17.55 -7.45
C ALA A 136 6.58 16.55 -6.31
N TYR A 137 5.80 15.47 -6.27
CA TYR A 137 6.02 14.34 -5.37
C TYR A 137 7.46 13.81 -5.49
N SER A 138 7.90 13.50 -6.72
CA SER A 138 9.25 12.98 -6.94
C SER A 138 10.34 13.96 -6.51
N VAL A 139 10.16 15.26 -6.77
CA VAL A 139 11.11 16.31 -6.36
C VAL A 139 11.15 16.43 -4.83
N VAL A 140 10.00 16.59 -4.19
CA VAL A 140 9.91 16.75 -2.73
C VAL A 140 10.46 15.52 -2.02
N TYR A 141 10.20 14.32 -2.54
CA TYR A 141 10.69 13.10 -1.91
C TYR A 141 12.19 12.86 -2.16
N THR A 142 12.71 13.29 -3.31
CA THR A 142 14.15 13.35 -3.55
C THR A 142 14.83 14.28 -2.55
N LEU A 143 14.24 15.46 -2.26
CA LEU A 143 14.75 16.35 -1.22
C LEU A 143 14.74 15.69 0.17
N SER A 144 13.67 14.96 0.51
CA SER A 144 13.61 14.15 1.74
C SER A 144 14.76 13.13 1.81
N CYS A 145 15.01 12.38 0.74
CA CYS A 145 16.11 11.41 0.68
C CYS A 145 17.48 12.10 0.77
N PHE A 146 17.65 13.23 0.09
CA PHE A 146 18.90 14.00 0.14
C PHE A 146 19.23 14.47 1.56
N THR A 147 18.24 14.80 2.39
CA THR A 147 18.49 15.19 3.78
C THR A 147 19.20 14.11 4.60
N LYS A 148 19.05 12.84 4.20
CA LYS A 148 19.66 11.70 4.90
C LYS A 148 21.17 11.74 4.89
N HIS A 149 21.82 12.40 3.93
CA HIS A 149 23.27 12.57 3.92
C HIS A 149 23.81 13.49 5.02
N SER A 150 22.95 14.16 5.78
CA SER A 150 23.36 15.03 6.88
C SER A 150 23.09 14.39 8.24
N HIS A 151 24.05 14.54 9.15
CA HIS A 151 23.91 14.17 10.56
C HIS A 151 23.18 15.25 11.39
N SER A 152 22.75 16.36 10.78
CA SER A 152 22.06 17.45 11.49
C SER A 152 20.60 17.10 11.76
N PHE A 153 20.20 17.10 13.03
CA PHE A 153 18.82 16.82 13.44
C PHE A 153 17.81 17.74 12.74
N ALA A 154 18.08 19.04 12.66
CA ALA A 154 17.19 20.01 12.03
C ALA A 154 17.00 19.73 10.53
N TRP A 155 18.07 19.31 9.85
CA TRP A 155 18.01 18.96 8.43
C TRP A 155 17.20 17.68 8.20
N LEU A 156 17.38 16.67 9.05
CA LEU A 156 16.60 15.44 9.02
C LEU A 156 15.12 15.68 9.36
N ALA A 157 14.84 16.59 10.30
CA ALA A 157 13.49 17.01 10.66
C ALA A 157 12.78 17.69 9.47
N LEU A 158 13.48 18.59 8.76
CA LEU A 158 12.98 19.18 7.51
C LEU A 158 12.72 18.11 6.45
N GLY A 159 13.64 17.14 6.31
CA GLY A 159 13.45 15.98 5.45
C GLY A 159 12.19 15.18 5.79
N ARG A 160 11.88 15.02 7.08
CA ARG A 160 10.65 14.33 7.52
C ARG A 160 9.38 15.09 7.16
N VAL A 161 9.42 16.42 7.16
CA VAL A 161 8.31 17.23 6.62
C VAL A 161 8.13 16.94 5.13
N PHE A 162 9.21 16.99 4.34
CA PHE A 162 9.15 16.64 2.91
C PHE A 162 8.65 15.21 2.66
N GLY A 163 9.09 14.24 3.46
CA GLY A 163 8.60 12.87 3.39
C GLY A 163 7.09 12.77 3.65
N GLY A 164 6.58 13.45 4.68
CA GLY A 164 5.14 13.51 4.95
C GLY A 164 4.32 14.15 3.82
N CYS A 165 4.85 15.22 3.20
CA CYS A 165 4.27 15.81 1.99
C CYS A 165 4.19 14.77 0.86
N ALA A 166 5.29 14.06 0.61
CA ALA A 166 5.41 13.10 -0.47
C ALA A 166 4.42 11.93 -0.30
N THR A 167 4.35 11.34 0.91
CA THR A 167 3.39 10.25 1.20
C THR A 167 1.94 10.68 0.92
N SER A 168 1.60 11.93 1.23
CA SER A 168 0.26 12.48 0.97
C SER A 168 -0.04 12.59 -0.53
N LEU A 169 0.96 12.99 -1.34
CA LEU A 169 0.83 13.11 -2.79
C LEU A 169 0.74 11.74 -3.48
N LEU A 170 1.51 10.75 -3.02
CA LEU A 170 1.59 9.41 -3.64
C LEU A 170 0.22 8.73 -3.74
N PHE A 171 -0.49 8.61 -2.61
CA PHE A 171 -1.75 7.85 -2.58
C PHE A 171 -2.95 8.65 -3.10
N SER A 172 -2.87 9.99 -3.16
CA SER A 172 -3.99 10.82 -3.59
C SER A 172 -3.93 11.20 -5.07
N VAL A 173 -2.79 11.75 -5.52
CA VAL A 173 -2.69 12.41 -6.83
C VAL A 173 -2.58 11.37 -7.96
N PHE A 174 -1.82 10.29 -7.75
CA PHE A 174 -1.62 9.25 -8.77
C PHE A 174 -2.92 8.51 -9.11
N GLU A 175 -3.70 8.13 -8.10
CA GLU A 175 -5.01 7.50 -8.30
C GLU A 175 -5.99 8.48 -8.98
N SER A 176 -6.05 9.72 -8.50
CA SER A 176 -6.91 10.75 -9.07
C SER A 176 -6.60 11.01 -10.55
N TRP A 177 -5.31 11.03 -10.94
CA TRP A 177 -4.93 11.18 -12.34
C TRP A 177 -5.46 10.04 -13.21
N LEU A 178 -5.32 8.79 -12.76
CA LEU A 178 -5.82 7.60 -13.48
C LEU A 178 -7.32 7.67 -13.67
N VAL A 179 -8.07 7.91 -12.59
CA VAL A 179 -9.55 7.94 -12.63
C VAL A 179 -10.02 8.98 -13.64
N HIS A 180 -9.46 10.19 -13.63
CA HIS A 180 -9.84 11.23 -14.56
C HIS A 180 -9.50 10.87 -16.01
N GLU A 181 -8.28 10.39 -16.28
CA GLU A 181 -7.88 10.04 -17.65
C GLU A 181 -8.68 8.84 -18.19
N HIS A 182 -9.08 7.92 -17.32
CA HIS A 182 -9.94 6.79 -17.65
C HIS A 182 -11.34 7.24 -18.10
N VAL A 183 -11.96 8.14 -17.31
CA VAL A 183 -13.28 8.72 -17.61
C VAL A 183 -13.22 9.59 -18.86
N ARG A 184 -12.19 10.43 -18.99
CA ARG A 184 -11.98 11.30 -20.17
C ARG A 184 -11.92 10.52 -21.47
N ARG A 185 -11.37 9.30 -21.45
CA ARG A 185 -11.27 8.42 -22.62
C ARG A 185 -12.52 7.57 -22.86
N GLY A 186 -13.57 7.73 -22.04
CA GLY A 186 -14.83 7.02 -22.17
C GLY A 186 -14.72 5.52 -21.91
N PHE A 187 -13.76 5.09 -21.08
CA PHE A 187 -13.64 3.68 -20.70
C PHE A 187 -14.64 3.30 -19.60
N HIS A 188 -15.14 2.07 -19.62
CA HIS A 188 -16.06 1.59 -18.60
C HIS A 188 -15.42 1.55 -17.21
N THR A 189 -16.12 2.07 -16.21
CA THR A 189 -15.65 2.19 -14.81
C THR A 189 -15.32 0.85 -14.16
N SER A 190 -15.93 -0.26 -14.62
CA SER A 190 -15.65 -1.62 -14.11
C SER A 190 -14.19 -2.05 -14.27
N SER A 191 -13.49 -1.51 -15.27
CA SER A 191 -12.08 -1.83 -15.53
C SER A 191 -11.10 -1.13 -14.58
N LEU A 192 -11.50 -0.06 -13.87
CA LEU A 192 -10.66 0.59 -12.85
C LEU A 192 -10.39 -0.34 -11.66
N ALA A 193 -11.39 -1.12 -11.24
CA ALA A 193 -11.25 -2.07 -10.15
C ALA A 193 -10.15 -3.11 -10.43
N SER A 194 -10.05 -3.57 -11.68
CA SER A 194 -8.99 -4.51 -12.11
C SER A 194 -7.60 -3.88 -12.03
N VAL A 195 -7.46 -2.60 -12.40
CA VAL A 195 -6.17 -1.89 -12.31
C VAL A 195 -5.76 -1.67 -10.86
N PHE A 196 -6.68 -1.22 -10.00
CA PHE A 196 -6.37 -1.02 -8.59
C PHE A 196 -6.06 -2.33 -7.87
N SER A 197 -6.72 -3.43 -8.23
CA SER A 197 -6.35 -4.78 -7.76
C SER A 197 -4.94 -5.16 -8.21
N SER A 198 -4.61 -4.92 -9.48
CA SER A 198 -3.25 -5.14 -10.01
C SER A 198 -2.22 -4.26 -9.30
N ALA A 199 -2.57 -3.02 -8.96
CA ALA A 199 -1.72 -2.09 -8.23
C ALA A 199 -1.42 -2.60 -6.81
N ALA A 200 -2.42 -3.14 -6.12
CA ALA A 200 -2.26 -3.71 -4.79
C ALA A 200 -1.35 -4.95 -4.81
N PHE A 201 -1.50 -5.83 -5.80
CA PHE A 201 -0.61 -6.97 -5.99
C PHE A 201 0.83 -6.51 -6.30
N LEU A 202 0.97 -5.56 -7.23
CA LEU A 202 2.26 -4.97 -7.61
C LEU A 202 2.95 -4.32 -6.41
N ASN A 203 2.21 -3.67 -5.53
CA ASN A 203 2.76 -3.08 -4.31
C ASN A 203 3.44 -4.12 -3.42
N GLY A 204 2.82 -5.28 -3.19
CA GLY A 204 3.44 -6.36 -2.42
C GLY A 204 4.72 -6.89 -3.08
N VAL A 205 4.69 -7.13 -4.39
CA VAL A 205 5.86 -7.62 -5.15
C VAL A 205 7.01 -6.61 -5.10
N VAL A 206 6.73 -5.33 -5.37
CA VAL A 206 7.73 -4.26 -5.34
C VAL A 206 8.31 -4.13 -3.94
N ALA A 207 7.49 -4.23 -2.88
CA ALA A 207 7.96 -4.14 -1.52
C ALA A 207 8.99 -5.24 -1.17
N ILE A 208 8.72 -6.48 -1.57
CA ILE A 208 9.65 -7.61 -1.37
C ILE A 208 10.95 -7.38 -2.16
N LEU A 209 10.85 -7.10 -3.46
CA LEU A 209 12.02 -6.98 -4.33
C LEU A 209 12.90 -5.77 -3.96
N ALA A 210 12.30 -4.62 -3.68
CA ALA A 210 13.02 -3.41 -3.28
C ALA A 210 13.75 -3.61 -1.95
N SER A 211 13.11 -4.31 -1.00
CA SER A 211 13.72 -4.60 0.31
C SER A 211 14.90 -5.57 0.20
N LEU A 212 14.79 -6.61 -0.64
CA LEU A 212 15.89 -7.52 -0.94
C LEU A 212 17.04 -6.82 -1.67
N ALA A 213 16.73 -5.94 -2.62
CA ALA A 213 17.72 -5.13 -3.32
C ALA A 213 18.49 -4.22 -2.36
N GLY A 214 17.79 -3.48 -1.49
CA GLY A 214 18.40 -2.65 -0.46
C GLY A 214 19.26 -3.49 0.50
N ASN A 215 18.76 -4.67 0.91
CA ASN A 215 19.48 -5.57 1.82
C ASN A 215 20.82 -5.97 1.26
N ALA A 216 20.85 -6.39 0.01
CA ALA A 216 22.07 -6.88 -0.56
C ALA A 216 23.05 -5.77 -0.94
N VAL A 217 22.58 -4.57 -1.27
CA VAL A 217 23.49 -3.41 -1.41
C VAL A 217 24.15 -3.08 -0.05
N VAL A 218 23.39 -3.03 1.03
CA VAL A 218 23.94 -2.69 2.37
C VAL A 218 24.77 -3.84 2.94
N HIS A 219 24.21 -5.05 3.04
CA HIS A 219 24.84 -6.19 3.72
C HIS A 219 25.77 -7.01 2.81
N SER A 220 25.41 -7.23 1.55
CA SER A 220 26.22 -8.10 0.67
C SER A 220 27.35 -7.33 -0.05
N LEU A 221 27.13 -6.05 -0.40
CA LEU A 221 28.15 -5.20 -1.01
C LEU A 221 28.87 -4.29 0.01
N GLY A 222 28.45 -4.29 1.27
CA GLY A 222 29.05 -3.46 2.33
C GLY A 222 28.84 -1.96 2.12
N ALA A 223 27.79 -1.56 1.40
CA ALA A 223 27.53 -0.15 1.14
C ALA A 223 26.99 0.57 2.38
N PRO A 224 27.20 1.89 2.53
CA PRO A 224 26.67 2.66 3.65
C PRO A 224 25.14 2.57 3.78
N LEU A 225 24.61 2.70 5.00
CA LEU A 225 23.16 2.70 5.29
C LEU A 225 22.36 3.80 4.58
N VAL A 226 23.04 4.83 4.05
CA VAL A 226 22.41 5.89 3.24
C VAL A 226 22.11 5.45 1.80
N THR A 227 22.78 4.40 1.30
CA THR A 227 22.67 3.95 -0.10
C THR A 227 21.25 3.58 -0.55
N PRO A 228 20.40 2.91 0.25
CA PRO A 228 19.00 2.68 -0.11
C PRO A 228 18.21 3.97 -0.40
N PHE A 229 18.57 5.09 0.23
CA PHE A 229 17.97 6.40 -0.04
C PHE A 229 18.45 6.98 -1.38
N ASP A 230 19.70 6.72 -1.76
CA ASP A 230 20.22 7.06 -3.09
C ASP A 230 19.53 6.25 -4.19
N MET A 231 19.30 4.95 -3.94
CA MET A 231 18.50 4.11 -4.83
C MET A 231 17.09 4.65 -5.00
N ALA A 232 16.46 5.13 -3.91
CA ALA A 232 15.16 5.79 -3.96
C ALA A 232 15.18 7.07 -4.81
N MET A 233 16.23 7.90 -4.71
CA MET A 233 16.36 9.09 -5.57
C MET A 233 16.43 8.73 -7.05
N VAL A 234 17.16 7.65 -7.41
CA VAL A 234 17.23 7.17 -8.80
C VAL A 234 15.87 6.68 -9.28
N THR A 235 15.14 5.87 -8.51
CA THR A 235 13.81 5.40 -8.90
C THR A 235 12.81 6.53 -9.03
N LEU A 236 12.88 7.55 -8.17
CA LEU A 236 12.07 8.76 -8.26
C LEU A 236 12.38 9.59 -9.50
N ALA A 237 13.65 9.75 -9.85
CA ALA A 237 14.06 10.48 -11.06
C ALA A 237 13.54 9.79 -12.34
N VAL A 238 13.66 8.46 -12.42
CA VAL A 238 13.14 7.70 -13.57
C VAL A 238 11.61 7.72 -13.60
N GLY A 239 10.94 7.60 -12.45
CA GLY A 239 9.50 7.77 -12.33
C GLY A 239 9.02 9.14 -12.82
N ALA A 240 9.67 10.22 -12.38
CA ALA A 240 9.38 11.58 -12.79
C ALA A 240 9.59 11.80 -14.29
N ALA A 241 10.69 11.29 -14.84
CA ALA A 241 10.97 11.34 -16.27
C ALA A 241 9.90 10.60 -17.08
N THR A 242 9.45 9.44 -16.59
CA THR A 242 8.36 8.66 -17.20
C THR A 242 7.05 9.46 -17.19
N VAL A 243 6.64 10.02 -16.04
CA VAL A 243 5.46 10.89 -15.94
C VAL A 243 5.57 12.10 -16.88
N ALA A 244 6.72 12.77 -16.89
CA ALA A 244 6.96 13.92 -17.75
C ALA A 244 6.77 13.57 -19.24
N ALA A 245 7.25 12.41 -19.66
CA ALA A 245 7.19 11.94 -21.04
C ALA A 245 5.83 11.35 -21.45
N THR A 246 5.15 10.62 -20.56
CA THR A 246 3.98 9.81 -20.93
C THR A 246 2.64 10.36 -20.47
N TRP A 247 2.61 11.19 -19.42
CA TRP A 247 1.34 11.71 -18.89
C TRP A 247 0.96 13.04 -19.52
N THR A 248 -0.34 13.24 -19.69
CA THR A 248 -0.97 14.51 -20.03
C THR A 248 -1.37 15.24 -18.76
N GLU A 249 -1.43 16.57 -18.82
CA GLU A 249 -1.96 17.34 -17.70
C GLU A 249 -3.48 17.19 -17.63
N ASN A 250 -4.00 16.98 -16.42
CA ASN A 250 -5.44 16.98 -16.15
C ASN A 250 -5.74 17.67 -14.81
N TYR A 251 -6.94 18.24 -14.73
CA TYR A 251 -7.40 19.11 -13.63
C TYR A 251 -8.71 18.56 -13.06
N GLY A 252 -9.11 19.07 -11.88
CA GLY A 252 -10.47 18.84 -11.40
C GLY A 252 -11.48 19.48 -12.35
N VAL A 253 -12.60 18.82 -12.61
CA VAL A 253 -13.67 19.37 -13.44
C VAL A 253 -14.36 20.49 -12.67
N ASP A 254 -14.25 21.74 -13.14
CA ASP A 254 -15.21 22.78 -12.79
C ASP A 254 -16.55 22.40 -13.44
N VAL A 255 -17.61 22.22 -12.65
CA VAL A 255 -18.97 21.91 -13.12
C VAL A 255 -19.62 23.15 -13.75
N SER A 256 -18.89 23.89 -14.58
CA SER A 256 -19.37 25.15 -15.17
C SER A 256 -19.01 25.37 -16.64
N ASP A 257 -18.56 24.37 -17.39
CA ASP A 257 -18.41 24.49 -18.85
C ASP A 257 -18.69 23.17 -19.58
N SER A 258 -19.94 22.70 -19.50
CA SER A 258 -20.49 21.72 -20.43
C SER A 258 -21.59 22.36 -21.26
N ASP A 259 -21.24 23.37 -22.04
CA ASP A 259 -22.04 23.84 -23.16
C ASP A 259 -21.13 24.01 -24.38
N GLY A 260 -21.42 23.29 -25.46
CA GLY A 260 -20.67 23.44 -26.71
C GLY A 260 -20.58 22.22 -27.63
N GLY A 261 -21.67 21.46 -27.80
CA GLY A 261 -21.78 20.37 -28.79
C GLY A 261 -23.05 20.52 -29.63
N SER A 262 -23.05 21.53 -30.50
CA SER A 262 -24.13 21.93 -31.42
C SER A 262 -24.71 20.77 -32.27
N LEU A 263 -26.00 20.52 -32.12
CA LEU A 263 -26.88 20.09 -33.21
C LEU A 263 -28.13 20.99 -33.21
N ALA A 264 -28.24 21.77 -34.27
CA ALA A 264 -29.27 22.79 -34.48
C ALA A 264 -30.69 22.23 -34.42
N LYS A 265 -31.59 22.96 -33.73
CA LYS A 265 -33.03 22.89 -33.97
C LYS A 265 -33.60 24.31 -34.02
N PRO A 266 -34.50 24.65 -34.96
CA PRO A 266 -34.95 26.03 -35.16
C PRO A 266 -35.87 26.53 -34.04
N MET A 267 -35.78 27.84 -33.83
CA MET A 267 -36.54 28.70 -32.91
C MET A 267 -38.05 28.66 -33.12
N THR A 268 -38.82 28.58 -32.03
CA THR A 268 -40.18 29.16 -31.91
C THR A 268 -40.28 29.95 -30.60
N PRO A 269 -40.80 31.18 -30.59
CA PRO A 269 -41.00 31.99 -29.37
C PRO A 269 -42.48 31.89 -28.88
N PRO A 270 -42.93 32.58 -27.80
CA PRO A 270 -42.91 32.08 -26.42
C PRO A 270 -44.27 32.13 -25.69
N SER A 271 -44.46 31.30 -24.67
CA SER A 271 -45.50 31.42 -23.62
C SER A 271 -45.16 30.37 -22.54
N THR A 272 -44.96 30.60 -21.25
CA THR A 272 -45.51 31.50 -20.22
C THR A 272 -44.50 31.57 -19.04
N PRO A 273 -44.65 32.51 -18.08
CA PRO A 273 -43.74 32.63 -16.95
C PRO A 273 -44.23 31.79 -15.76
N ASP A 274 -43.56 30.67 -15.47
CA ASP A 274 -43.71 30.01 -14.17
C ASP A 274 -42.39 30.01 -13.40
N ALA A 275 -42.45 30.70 -12.26
CA ALA A 275 -41.41 30.78 -11.26
C ALA A 275 -41.22 29.41 -10.58
N GLY A 276 -40.20 28.68 -11.01
CA GLY A 276 -39.72 27.47 -10.34
C GLY A 276 -38.25 27.65 -9.98
N ALA A 277 -37.98 27.88 -8.69
CA ALA A 277 -36.64 27.98 -8.14
C ALA A 277 -35.81 26.72 -8.47
N ARG A 278 -34.88 26.85 -9.43
CA ARG A 278 -33.81 25.86 -9.63
C ARG A 278 -32.84 26.01 -8.48
N HIS A 279 -32.87 25.06 -7.55
CA HIS A 279 -31.75 24.85 -6.63
C HIS A 279 -30.51 24.48 -7.45
N GLN A 280 -29.62 25.47 -7.64
CA GLN A 280 -28.21 25.23 -7.94
C GLN A 280 -27.63 24.35 -6.83
N GLN A 281 -27.43 23.06 -7.10
CA GLN A 281 -26.55 22.23 -6.29
C GLN A 281 -25.10 22.66 -6.56
N GLN A 282 -24.68 23.74 -5.89
CA GLN A 282 -23.27 24.01 -5.66
C GLN A 282 -22.67 22.81 -4.91
N ALA A 283 -21.53 22.31 -5.38
CA ALA A 283 -20.74 21.35 -4.62
C ALA A 283 -20.51 21.93 -3.21
N PRO A 284 -20.83 21.18 -2.13
CA PRO A 284 -20.71 21.71 -0.78
C PRO A 284 -19.27 22.18 -0.54
N SER A 285 -19.11 23.37 0.04
CA SER A 285 -17.79 23.84 0.47
C SER A 285 -17.11 22.77 1.33
N SER A 286 -15.78 22.67 1.27
CA SER A 286 -15.02 21.66 2.04
C SER A 286 -15.34 21.68 3.54
N THR A 287 -15.70 22.85 4.08
CA THR A 287 -16.17 23.01 5.47
C THR A 287 -17.54 22.36 5.73
N ASN A 288 -18.50 22.50 4.81
CA ASN A 288 -19.81 21.87 4.91
C ASN A 288 -19.72 20.33 4.77
N LEU A 289 -18.80 19.83 3.95
CA LEU A 289 -18.51 18.40 3.82
C LEU A 289 -17.95 17.80 5.11
N VAL A 290 -16.98 18.47 5.75
CA VAL A 290 -16.39 18.00 7.01
C VAL A 290 -17.42 18.02 8.13
N MET A 291 -18.19 19.10 8.25
CA MET A 291 -19.23 19.20 9.29
C MET A 291 -20.34 18.16 9.09
N GLY A 292 -20.76 17.92 7.84
CA GLY A 292 -21.69 16.85 7.49
C GLY A 292 -21.15 15.46 7.83
N ALA A 293 -19.91 15.17 7.46
CA ALA A 293 -19.23 13.91 7.78
C ALA A 293 -19.10 13.69 9.30
N CYS A 294 -18.71 14.71 10.07
CA CYS A 294 -18.64 14.64 11.53
C CYS A 294 -20.01 14.34 12.15
N ARG A 295 -21.07 14.98 11.65
CA ARG A 295 -22.44 14.76 12.16
C ARG A 295 -22.91 13.34 11.85
N VAL A 296 -22.68 12.84 10.63
CA VAL A 296 -23.03 11.45 10.26
C VAL A 296 -22.24 10.46 11.12
N LEU A 297 -20.94 10.68 11.28
CA LEU A 297 -20.06 9.82 12.05
C LEU A 297 -20.48 9.75 13.53
N LEU A 298 -20.75 10.88 14.18
CA LEU A 298 -21.10 10.90 15.61
C LEU A 298 -22.50 10.33 15.91
N ASN A 299 -23.40 10.31 14.92
CA ASN A 299 -24.74 9.77 15.08
C ASN A 299 -24.84 8.27 14.76
N ASP A 300 -23.88 7.70 14.02
CA ASP A 300 -23.86 6.28 13.69
C ASP A 300 -22.84 5.50 14.55
N GLN A 301 -23.36 4.76 15.52
CA GLN A 301 -22.54 3.94 16.42
C GLN A 301 -21.72 2.86 15.69
N ARG A 302 -22.19 2.33 14.55
CA ARG A 302 -21.42 1.35 13.75
C ARG A 302 -20.19 2.00 13.15
N MET A 303 -20.34 3.24 12.66
CA MET A 303 -19.23 4.01 12.09
C MET A 303 -18.21 4.41 13.16
N LEU A 304 -18.66 4.75 14.38
CA LEU A 304 -17.76 5.00 15.51
C LEU A 304 -16.97 3.76 15.91
N LEU A 305 -17.63 2.59 16.00
CA LEU A 305 -16.96 1.33 16.29
C LEU A 305 -15.98 0.93 15.19
N LEU A 306 -16.35 1.15 13.92
CA LEU A 306 -15.47 0.95 12.76
C LEU A 306 -14.24 1.87 12.80
N GLY A 307 -14.43 3.16 13.07
CA GLY A 307 -13.34 4.12 13.21
C GLY A 307 -12.43 3.78 14.39
N SER A 308 -13.01 3.33 15.50
CA SER A 308 -12.28 2.91 16.70
C SER A 308 -11.41 1.68 16.41
N MET A 309 -11.96 0.62 15.84
CA MET A 309 -11.17 -0.59 15.51
C MET A 309 -10.04 -0.27 14.53
N GLN A 310 -10.29 0.59 13.53
CA GLN A 310 -9.29 0.99 12.56
C GLN A 310 -8.16 1.79 13.23
N SER A 311 -8.50 2.77 14.05
CA SER A 311 -7.53 3.61 14.74
C SER A 311 -6.65 2.81 15.70
N LEU A 312 -7.26 1.87 16.45
CA LEU A 312 -6.55 1.00 17.39
C LEU A 312 -5.59 0.03 16.69
N PHE A 313 -6.02 -0.59 15.59
CA PHE A 313 -5.19 -1.53 14.82
C PHE A 313 -4.05 -0.82 14.08
N GLU A 314 -4.38 0.17 13.26
CA GLU A 314 -3.36 0.89 12.48
C GLU A 314 -2.42 1.69 13.40
N GLY A 315 -2.90 2.22 14.53
CA GLY A 315 -2.06 2.85 15.54
C GLY A 315 -1.03 1.88 16.14
N SER A 316 -1.42 0.62 16.36
CA SER A 316 -0.51 -0.45 16.80
C SER A 316 0.49 -0.80 15.70
N MET A 317 0.06 -0.89 14.44
CA MET A 317 0.92 -1.15 13.28
C MET A 317 1.99 -0.07 13.06
N TYR A 318 1.63 1.22 13.13
CA TYR A 318 2.60 2.31 13.00
C TYR A 318 3.56 2.39 14.19
N THR A 319 3.08 2.08 15.40
CA THR A 319 3.95 1.97 16.58
C THR A 319 4.92 0.81 16.43
N PHE A 320 4.45 -0.36 15.98
CA PHE A 320 5.27 -1.52 15.66
C PHE A 320 6.39 -1.18 14.66
N THR A 321 6.06 -0.45 13.59
CA THR A 321 7.01 0.00 12.57
C THR A 321 8.19 0.80 13.16
N PHE A 322 7.98 1.48 14.28
CA PHE A 322 9.04 2.21 14.98
C PHE A 322 9.88 1.33 15.93
N VAL A 323 9.29 0.31 16.58
CA VAL A 323 9.98 -0.48 17.62
C VAL A 323 10.59 -1.80 17.14
N TRP A 324 10.19 -2.34 15.99
CA TRP A 324 10.67 -3.66 15.56
C TRP A 324 12.20 -3.68 15.33
N THR A 325 12.76 -2.64 14.70
CA THR A 325 14.20 -2.56 14.39
C THR A 325 15.06 -2.62 15.66
N PRO A 326 14.90 -1.70 16.64
CA PRO A 326 15.68 -1.76 17.85
C PRO A 326 15.41 -3.05 18.64
N THR A 327 14.20 -3.62 18.60
CA THR A 327 13.90 -4.87 19.33
C THR A 327 14.73 -6.05 18.82
N LEU A 328 14.92 -6.15 17.49
CA LEU A 328 15.74 -7.21 16.90
C LEU A 328 17.23 -6.94 17.04
N GLU A 329 17.67 -5.68 16.99
CA GLU A 329 19.07 -5.30 17.13
C GLU A 329 19.61 -5.56 18.54
N HIS A 330 18.86 -5.16 19.57
CA HIS A 330 19.23 -5.46 20.97
C HIS A 330 19.17 -6.97 21.28
N GLY A 331 18.49 -7.75 20.44
CA GLY A 331 18.43 -9.21 20.49
C GLY A 331 19.52 -9.94 19.70
N ALA A 332 20.25 -9.22 18.85
CA ALA A 332 21.10 -9.80 17.81
C ALA A 332 22.40 -10.46 18.33
N ALA A 333 22.55 -10.77 19.61
CA ALA A 333 23.66 -11.59 20.10
C ALA A 333 23.57 -13.08 19.65
N ALA A 334 22.51 -13.49 18.93
CA ALA A 334 22.25 -14.87 18.49
C ALA A 334 21.83 -14.96 16.99
N LYS A 335 22.76 -14.65 16.08
CA LYS A 335 22.51 -14.23 14.67
C LYS A 335 22.12 -15.27 13.62
N THR A 336 22.20 -16.57 13.90
CA THR A 336 22.27 -17.54 12.78
C THR A 336 20.90 -17.98 12.22
N SER A 337 19.78 -17.52 12.77
CA SER A 337 18.46 -18.12 12.51
C SER A 337 17.42 -17.22 11.83
N ALA A 338 17.54 -15.90 11.95
CA ALA A 338 16.68 -14.96 11.24
C ALA A 338 16.82 -15.11 9.71
N ALA A 339 18.03 -15.44 9.23
CA ALA A 339 18.28 -15.78 7.84
C ALA A 339 17.57 -17.07 7.40
N ALA A 340 17.45 -18.07 8.28
CA ALA A 340 16.75 -19.33 8.01
C ALA A 340 15.22 -19.14 8.01
N ALA A 341 14.69 -18.36 8.95
CA ALA A 341 13.27 -17.98 8.97
C ALA A 341 12.92 -17.11 7.75
N ALA A 342 13.83 -16.24 7.32
CA ALA A 342 13.66 -15.43 6.13
C ALA A 342 13.67 -16.22 4.83
N ALA A 343 14.56 -17.21 4.72
CA ALA A 343 14.57 -18.16 3.61
C ALA A 343 13.29 -19.01 3.58
N ALA A 344 12.77 -19.43 4.75
CA ALA A 344 11.53 -20.18 4.86
C ALA A 344 10.29 -19.33 4.49
N ALA A 345 10.25 -18.06 4.92
CA ALA A 345 9.20 -17.13 4.55
C ALA A 345 9.25 -16.82 3.05
N ALA A 346 10.43 -16.53 2.48
CA ALA A 346 10.60 -16.31 1.04
C ALA A 346 10.22 -17.55 0.21
N ALA A 347 10.54 -18.76 0.69
CA ALA A 347 10.09 -20.00 0.08
C ALA A 347 8.56 -20.18 0.16
N ALA A 348 7.92 -19.81 1.27
CA ALA A 348 6.47 -19.82 1.42
C ALA A 348 5.79 -18.76 0.52
N ALA A 349 6.38 -17.57 0.34
CA ALA A 349 5.94 -16.54 -0.60
C ALA A 349 6.03 -17.03 -2.05
N SER A 350 7.16 -17.62 -2.41
CA SER A 350 7.40 -18.20 -3.73
C SER A 350 6.43 -19.34 -4.00
N THR A 351 6.11 -20.15 -2.97
CA THR A 351 5.13 -21.23 -3.07
C THR A 351 3.70 -20.69 -3.16
N ALA A 352 3.35 -19.62 -2.45
CA ALA A 352 2.04 -18.97 -2.56
C ALA A 352 1.85 -18.27 -3.92
N ALA A 353 2.88 -17.59 -4.42
CA ALA A 353 2.88 -16.96 -5.75
C ALA A 353 2.88 -18.02 -6.88
N ALA A 354 3.63 -19.11 -6.71
CA ALA A 354 3.58 -20.25 -7.61
C ALA A 354 2.20 -20.93 -7.58
N ASN A 355 1.59 -21.13 -6.42
CA ASN A 355 0.26 -21.76 -6.30
C ASN A 355 -0.86 -20.91 -6.94
N VAL A 356 -0.75 -19.57 -6.92
CA VAL A 356 -1.68 -18.67 -7.65
C VAL A 356 -1.45 -18.73 -9.16
N ALA A 357 -0.21 -18.89 -9.62
CA ALA A 357 0.11 -19.09 -11.04
C ALA A 357 -0.21 -20.52 -11.54
N GLN A 358 -0.13 -21.52 -10.67
CA GLN A 358 -0.29 -22.94 -10.96
C GLN A 358 -1.75 -23.40 -10.84
N ALA A 359 -2.60 -22.66 -10.11
CA ALA A 359 -4.07 -22.78 -10.17
C ALA A 359 -4.66 -22.41 -11.55
N ALA A 360 -3.87 -21.80 -12.45
CA ALA A 360 -4.24 -21.52 -13.83
C ALA A 360 -3.61 -22.50 -14.86
N ALA A 361 -2.84 -23.50 -14.43
CA ALA A 361 -2.14 -24.42 -15.33
C ALA A 361 -2.03 -25.83 -14.72
N GLN A 362 -3.10 -26.63 -14.85
CA GLN A 362 -3.06 -28.07 -14.58
C GLN A 362 -3.33 -28.85 -15.86
N SER A 363 -2.26 -29.42 -16.44
CA SER A 363 -2.31 -30.68 -17.22
C SER A 363 -0.90 -31.30 -17.41
N SER A 364 -0.57 -32.26 -16.53
CA SER A 364 0.20 -33.51 -16.78
C SER A 364 1.75 -33.46 -16.93
N PRO A 365 2.51 -34.60 -16.85
CA PRO A 365 3.36 -34.95 -15.69
C PRO A 365 4.84 -35.35 -15.99
N GLU A 366 5.64 -35.48 -14.90
CA GLU A 366 6.93 -36.21 -14.68
C GLU A 366 8.15 -35.90 -15.58
N ILE A 367 9.41 -35.89 -15.09
CA ILE A 367 10.22 -36.99 -14.52
C ILE A 367 11.35 -36.45 -13.60
N ARG A 368 11.67 -37.23 -12.57
CA ARG A 368 12.72 -37.08 -11.54
C ARG A 368 14.05 -37.68 -11.99
N TYR A 369 15.19 -37.05 -11.67
CA TYR A 369 16.47 -37.75 -11.53
C TYR A 369 17.28 -37.25 -10.32
N VAL A 370 17.91 -38.21 -9.66
CA VAL A 370 18.70 -38.17 -8.43
C VAL A 370 20.18 -38.20 -8.81
N GLY A 371 21.06 -37.55 -8.03
CA GLY A 371 22.51 -37.73 -8.15
C GLY A 371 23.24 -37.13 -6.95
N GLU A 372 23.91 -38.02 -6.21
CA GLU A 372 24.60 -37.81 -4.92
C GLU A 372 25.94 -37.06 -4.98
N LEU A 373 26.33 -36.61 -3.78
CA LEU A 373 27.63 -36.27 -3.18
C LEU A 373 28.92 -36.71 -3.94
N SER A 374 30.09 -36.07 -3.75
CA SER A 374 30.85 -36.06 -2.49
C SER A 374 32.17 -35.23 -2.64
N PRO A 375 33.13 -35.26 -1.69
CA PRO A 375 33.76 -34.09 -1.08
C PRO A 375 35.23 -33.99 -1.52
N ASP A 376 36.04 -33.25 -0.77
CA ASP A 376 37.49 -33.09 -0.92
C ASP A 376 37.89 -31.88 -1.77
N ASP A 377 38.17 -30.78 -1.07
CA ASP A 377 39.41 -30.04 -1.29
C ASP A 377 39.77 -29.28 -0.01
N LEU A 378 40.55 -29.98 0.81
CA LEU A 378 41.24 -29.51 2.00
C LEU A 378 42.43 -28.62 1.62
N ILE A 379 42.47 -27.43 2.23
CA ILE A 379 43.64 -26.80 2.88
C ILE A 379 44.92 -26.60 2.04
N ASN A 380 45.29 -25.33 1.82
CA ASN A 380 46.70 -24.91 1.79
C ASN A 380 46.90 -23.62 2.62
N PRO A 381 47.75 -23.64 3.68
CA PRO A 381 47.94 -22.53 4.59
C PRO A 381 49.15 -21.69 4.15
N ASN A 382 48.94 -20.60 3.40
CA ASN A 382 49.98 -19.57 3.16
C ASN A 382 49.40 -18.24 2.63
N GLN A 383 48.32 -17.74 3.26
CA GLN A 383 47.88 -16.35 3.13
C GLN A 383 47.62 -15.73 4.52
N ALA A 384 48.61 -15.86 5.39
CA ALA A 384 48.67 -15.14 6.66
C ALA A 384 49.39 -13.78 6.45
N ALA A 385 48.74 -12.86 5.73
CA ALA A 385 49.13 -11.44 5.67
C ALA A 385 48.01 -10.53 5.10
N ALA A 386 46.74 -10.81 5.46
CA ALA A 386 45.59 -9.92 5.31
C ALA A 386 44.40 -10.57 6.04
N GLY A 387 44.49 -10.62 7.37
CA GLY A 387 43.50 -11.30 8.19
C GLY A 387 43.42 -10.64 9.55
N ASN A 388 42.37 -9.84 9.73
CA ASN A 388 41.54 -10.06 10.90
C ASN A 388 40.06 -9.95 10.47
N THR A 389 39.49 -11.16 10.35
CA THR A 389 38.10 -11.53 10.53
C THR A 389 37.06 -10.80 9.67
N ALA A 390 36.64 -11.47 8.60
CA ALA A 390 35.22 -11.60 8.29
C ALA A 390 34.51 -12.20 9.52
N ALA A 391 34.28 -11.36 10.52
CA ALA A 391 33.22 -11.58 11.47
C ALA A 391 31.92 -11.40 10.68
N ASP A 392 31.00 -12.34 10.84
CA ASP A 392 29.57 -12.11 10.67
C ASP A 392 29.24 -10.92 11.58
N ASP A 393 29.43 -9.73 11.03
CA ASP A 393 29.38 -8.50 11.80
C ASP A 393 27.97 -8.37 12.31
N GLY A 394 27.89 -7.87 13.52
CA GLY A 394 26.73 -8.08 14.34
C GLY A 394 25.46 -7.31 13.94
N THR A 395 25.13 -7.19 12.66
CA THR A 395 24.11 -6.30 12.14
C THR A 395 22.88 -7.09 11.65
N VAL A 396 21.69 -6.63 12.01
CA VAL A 396 20.43 -7.25 11.58
C VAL A 396 20.23 -6.97 10.08
N PRO A 397 19.91 -7.96 9.24
CA PRO A 397 19.63 -7.74 7.82
C PRO A 397 18.24 -7.11 7.63
N HIS A 398 18.13 -5.79 7.84
CA HIS A 398 16.85 -5.05 7.88
C HIS A 398 15.96 -5.31 6.66
N GLY A 399 16.52 -5.20 5.45
CA GLY A 399 15.75 -5.41 4.23
C GLY A 399 15.30 -6.86 4.02
N MET A 400 16.05 -7.83 4.54
CA MET A 400 15.62 -9.23 4.51
C MET A 400 14.46 -9.47 5.49
N VAL A 401 14.55 -9.00 6.73
CA VAL A 401 13.46 -9.09 7.72
C VAL A 401 12.19 -8.44 7.18
N PHE A 402 12.32 -7.24 6.60
CA PHE A 402 11.20 -6.51 6.05
C PHE A 402 10.59 -7.21 4.81
N ALA A 403 11.40 -7.86 3.96
CA ALA A 403 10.89 -8.68 2.86
C ALA A 403 10.04 -9.86 3.37
N CYS A 404 10.37 -10.42 4.54
CA CYS A 404 9.56 -11.45 5.19
C CYS A 404 8.25 -10.89 5.73
N PHE A 405 8.26 -9.70 6.33
CA PHE A 405 7.05 -9.00 6.73
C PHE A 405 6.12 -8.78 5.54
N MET A 406 6.63 -8.25 4.43
CA MET A 406 5.84 -8.01 3.21
C MET A 406 5.32 -9.30 2.58
N THR A 407 6.09 -10.38 2.67
CA THR A 407 5.64 -11.73 2.29
C THR A 407 4.44 -12.18 3.13
N CYS A 408 4.51 -12.03 4.45
CA CYS A 408 3.43 -12.38 5.36
C CYS A 408 2.17 -11.55 5.07
N VAL A 409 2.33 -10.25 4.81
CA VAL A 409 1.21 -9.37 4.41
C VAL A 409 0.52 -9.89 3.14
N MET A 410 1.28 -10.25 2.09
CA MET A 410 0.71 -10.81 0.85
C MET A 410 0.02 -12.16 1.08
N ALA A 411 0.62 -13.03 1.89
CA ALA A 411 0.03 -14.32 2.25
C ALA A 411 -1.29 -14.14 3.01
N GLY A 412 -1.36 -13.17 3.93
CA GLY A 412 -2.55 -12.85 4.71
C GLY A 412 -3.71 -12.36 3.85
N SER A 413 -3.45 -11.44 2.92
CA SER A 413 -4.48 -10.98 1.97
C SER A 413 -5.03 -12.12 1.12
N SER A 414 -4.16 -13.02 0.64
CA SER A 414 -4.56 -14.20 -0.13
C SER A 414 -5.35 -15.21 0.70
N LEU A 415 -5.04 -15.36 1.98
CA LEU A 415 -5.76 -16.24 2.91
C LEU A 415 -7.22 -15.81 3.08
N VAL A 416 -7.49 -14.50 3.16
CA VAL A 416 -8.87 -14.00 3.24
C VAL A 416 -9.67 -14.34 1.99
N SER A 417 -9.07 -14.19 0.80
CA SER A 417 -9.72 -14.56 -0.46
C SER A 417 -10.07 -16.05 -0.51
N MET A 418 -9.17 -16.92 -0.02
CA MET A 418 -9.44 -18.37 0.09
C MET A 418 -10.51 -18.73 1.12
N LEU A 419 -10.54 -18.04 2.27
CA LEU A 419 -11.55 -18.26 3.30
C LEU A 419 -12.94 -17.81 2.85
N GLN A 420 -13.02 -16.72 2.08
CA GLN A 420 -14.28 -16.17 1.59
C GLN A 420 -14.81 -16.92 0.35
N SER A 421 -13.93 -17.44 -0.52
CA SER A 421 -14.36 -18.19 -1.71
C SER A 421 -15.06 -19.52 -1.38
N ARG A 422 -14.72 -20.16 -0.25
CA ARG A 422 -15.39 -21.38 0.24
C ARG A 422 -16.80 -21.15 0.77
N SER A 423 -17.19 -19.89 1.00
CA SER A 423 -18.48 -19.53 1.59
C SER A 423 -19.57 -19.15 0.58
N GLY A 424 -19.21 -18.89 -0.69
CA GLY A 424 -20.12 -18.31 -1.70
C GLY A 424 -20.79 -19.31 -2.65
N GLY A 425 -21.09 -20.52 -2.19
CA GLY A 425 -21.69 -21.57 -3.02
C GLY A 425 -23.21 -21.67 -2.89
N GLY A 426 -23.96 -20.88 -3.67
CA GLY A 426 -25.34 -21.21 -4.07
C GLY A 426 -26.43 -20.24 -3.60
N GLY A 427 -27.12 -19.62 -4.58
CA GLY A 427 -28.39 -18.92 -4.37
C GLY A 427 -28.73 -18.00 -5.53
N SER A 428 -29.78 -18.34 -6.30
CA SER A 428 -30.23 -17.62 -7.51
C SER A 428 -31.49 -16.79 -7.28
N SER A 429 -31.70 -16.30 -6.05
CA SER A 429 -32.87 -15.50 -5.64
C SER A 429 -32.44 -14.19 -4.96
N GLU A 430 -33.21 -13.11 -5.06
CA GLU A 430 -32.91 -11.82 -4.40
C GLU A 430 -32.87 -11.94 -2.87
N ASP A 431 -33.72 -12.77 -2.25
CA ASP A 431 -33.68 -13.02 -0.81
C ASP A 431 -32.44 -13.84 -0.40
N ASP A 432 -32.01 -14.79 -1.24
CA ASP A 432 -30.75 -15.52 -1.04
C ASP A 432 -29.55 -14.56 -1.08
N SER A 433 -29.58 -13.54 -1.96
CA SER A 433 -28.49 -12.56 -2.09
C SER A 433 -28.32 -11.67 -0.85
N LYS A 434 -29.43 -11.21 -0.24
CA LYS A 434 -29.38 -10.41 1.00
C LYS A 434 -28.96 -11.24 2.21
N ALA A 435 -29.42 -12.49 2.26
CA ALA A 435 -29.02 -13.43 3.30
C ALA A 435 -27.52 -13.75 3.20
N ASP A 436 -27.01 -13.98 1.99
CA ASP A 436 -25.60 -14.23 1.70
C ASP A 436 -24.72 -13.01 2.05
N ASP A 437 -25.12 -11.79 1.63
CA ASP A 437 -24.42 -10.55 1.97
C ASP A 437 -24.30 -10.35 3.50
N THR A 438 -25.38 -10.60 4.23
CA THR A 438 -25.41 -10.50 5.70
C THR A 438 -24.51 -11.56 6.35
N ALA A 439 -24.56 -12.80 5.87
CA ALA A 439 -23.71 -13.89 6.37
C ALA A 439 -22.22 -13.61 6.11
N GLN A 440 -21.89 -13.05 4.94
CA GLN A 440 -20.53 -12.71 4.56
C GLN A 440 -19.99 -11.51 5.35
N LEU A 441 -20.84 -10.52 5.66
CA LEU A 441 -20.50 -9.41 6.56
C LEU A 441 -20.22 -9.93 7.98
N GLN A 442 -21.08 -10.79 8.53
CA GLN A 442 -20.85 -11.40 9.83
C GLN A 442 -19.58 -12.27 9.87
N SER A 443 -19.28 -12.98 8.78
CA SER A 443 -18.02 -13.72 8.65
C SER A 443 -16.81 -12.78 8.70
N THR A 444 -16.90 -11.64 8.02
CA THR A 444 -15.87 -10.60 8.02
C THR A 444 -15.64 -10.03 9.42
N GLU A 445 -16.71 -9.70 10.15
CA GLU A 445 -16.60 -9.21 11.54
C GLU A 445 -16.00 -10.26 12.49
N ARG A 446 -16.39 -11.54 12.34
CA ARG A 446 -15.83 -12.64 13.14
C ARG A 446 -14.33 -12.81 12.87
N LEU A 447 -13.92 -12.78 11.61
CA LEU A 447 -12.51 -12.85 11.21
C LEU A 447 -11.73 -11.66 11.77
N LEU A 448 -12.26 -10.43 11.64
CA LEU A 448 -11.62 -9.23 12.19
C LEU A 448 -11.38 -9.33 13.70
N ARG A 449 -12.38 -9.79 14.46
CA ARG A 449 -12.22 -10.00 15.91
C ARG A 449 -11.12 -11.01 16.20
N SER A 450 -11.07 -12.13 15.48
CA SER A 450 -10.05 -13.15 15.68
C SER A 450 -8.65 -12.63 15.36
N ILE A 451 -8.46 -11.91 14.26
CA ILE A 451 -7.13 -11.36 13.91
C ILE A 451 -6.66 -10.32 14.94
N PHE A 452 -7.56 -9.54 15.54
CA PHE A 452 -7.18 -8.58 16.57
C PHE A 452 -6.67 -9.27 17.84
N VAL A 453 -7.31 -10.38 18.23
CA VAL A 453 -6.82 -11.21 19.35
C VAL A 453 -5.47 -11.84 19.01
N VAL A 454 -5.32 -12.45 17.83
CA VAL A 454 -4.06 -13.06 17.39
C VAL A 454 -2.93 -12.02 17.31
N SER A 455 -3.23 -10.83 16.81
CA SER A 455 -2.28 -9.71 16.75
C SER A 455 -1.86 -9.24 18.15
N ALA A 456 -2.79 -9.20 19.10
CA ALA A 456 -2.47 -8.83 20.47
C ALA A 456 -1.53 -9.85 21.13
N LEU A 457 -1.80 -11.14 20.93
CA LEU A 457 -0.95 -12.23 21.43
C LEU A 457 0.44 -12.19 20.78
N SER A 458 0.50 -11.93 19.47
CA SER A 458 1.76 -11.92 18.74
C SER A 458 2.66 -10.73 19.12
N LEU A 459 2.08 -9.54 19.32
CA LEU A 459 2.81 -8.38 19.83
C LEU A 459 3.12 -8.45 21.33
N ALA A 460 2.51 -9.36 22.08
CA ALA A 460 2.85 -9.60 23.49
C ALA A 460 4.07 -10.54 23.66
N VAL A 461 4.48 -11.28 22.61
CA VAL A 461 5.61 -12.22 22.67
C VAL A 461 6.91 -11.58 23.17
N PRO A 462 7.33 -10.38 22.73
CA PRO A 462 8.53 -9.72 23.24
C PRO A 462 8.49 -9.39 24.73
N CYS A 463 7.30 -9.35 25.34
CA CYS A 463 7.13 -9.08 26.76
C CYS A 463 7.31 -10.32 27.64
N VAL A 464 7.16 -11.51 27.07
CA VAL A 464 7.13 -12.79 27.82
C VAL A 464 8.27 -13.74 27.43
N SER A 465 8.91 -13.50 26.29
CA SER A 465 10.00 -14.32 25.78
C SER A 465 11.22 -13.47 25.44
N SER A 466 12.39 -13.90 25.92
CA SER A 466 13.69 -13.38 25.49
C SER A 466 14.25 -14.12 24.28
N ASP A 467 13.60 -15.22 23.85
CA ASP A 467 13.99 -15.96 22.65
C ASP A 467 13.66 -15.16 21.38
N GLN A 468 14.72 -14.81 20.63
CA GLN A 468 14.62 -14.03 19.40
C GLN A 468 13.81 -14.74 18.32
N HIS A 469 13.85 -16.07 18.28
CA HIS A 469 13.08 -16.84 17.31
C HIS A 469 11.58 -16.70 17.58
N ALA A 470 11.17 -16.83 18.84
CA ALA A 470 9.80 -16.57 19.26
C ALA A 470 9.35 -15.13 18.92
N VAL A 471 10.21 -14.14 19.18
CA VAL A 471 9.93 -12.72 18.87
C VAL A 471 9.71 -12.50 17.37
N VAL A 472 10.63 -12.98 16.53
CA VAL A 472 10.50 -12.88 15.06
C VAL A 472 9.26 -13.62 14.57
N ALA A 473 8.98 -14.83 15.09
CA ALA A 473 7.77 -15.57 14.75
C ALA A 473 6.50 -14.79 15.12
N GLY A 474 6.48 -14.13 16.29
CA GLY A 474 5.41 -13.23 16.69
C GLY A 474 5.22 -12.08 15.70
N PHE A 475 6.30 -11.44 15.25
CA PHE A 475 6.21 -10.37 14.25
C PHE A 475 5.71 -10.87 12.89
N LEU A 476 6.14 -12.05 12.43
CA LEU A 476 5.62 -12.64 11.19
C LEU A 476 4.12 -12.97 11.29
N VAL A 477 3.66 -13.46 12.43
CA VAL A 477 2.22 -13.69 12.68
C VAL A 477 1.45 -12.37 12.72
N PHE A 478 2.01 -11.32 13.32
CA PHE A 478 1.41 -9.98 13.29
C PHE A 478 1.26 -9.46 11.85
N GLU A 479 2.30 -9.58 11.03
CA GLU A 479 2.29 -9.12 9.64
C GLU A 479 1.33 -9.93 8.76
N LEU A 480 1.18 -11.24 9.02
CA LEU A 480 0.12 -12.04 8.42
C LEU A 480 -1.26 -11.48 8.76
N CYS A 481 -1.47 -11.08 10.02
CA CYS A 481 -2.73 -10.45 10.45
C CYS A 481 -2.94 -9.08 9.80
N VAL A 482 -1.90 -8.27 9.64
CA VAL A 482 -1.93 -7.01 8.87
C VAL A 482 -2.36 -7.26 7.42
N GLY A 483 -1.84 -8.32 6.80
CA GLY A 483 -2.26 -8.78 5.47
C GLY A 483 -3.74 -9.14 5.38
N MET A 484 -4.27 -9.84 6.38
CA MET A 484 -5.70 -10.17 6.46
C MET A 484 -6.58 -8.94 6.75
N TYR A 485 -6.07 -7.99 7.51
CA TYR A 485 -6.81 -6.80 7.95
C TYR A 485 -7.29 -5.94 6.77
N TYR A 486 -6.41 -5.61 5.81
CA TYR A 486 -6.73 -4.70 4.71
C TYR A 486 -7.97 -5.08 3.87
N PRO A 487 -8.12 -6.33 3.36
CA PRO A 487 -9.32 -6.71 2.64
C PRO A 487 -10.59 -6.74 3.53
N LEU A 488 -10.46 -7.16 4.79
CA LEU A 488 -11.59 -7.23 5.72
C LEU A 488 -12.12 -5.83 6.09
N ILE A 489 -11.22 -4.91 6.43
CA ILE A 489 -11.62 -3.53 6.76
C ILE A 489 -12.11 -2.78 5.52
N ALA A 490 -11.55 -3.04 4.32
CA ALA A 490 -12.06 -2.47 3.08
C ALA A 490 -13.53 -2.82 2.85
N ARG A 491 -13.93 -4.06 3.15
CA ARG A 491 -15.32 -4.50 3.05
C ARG A 491 -16.23 -3.82 4.08
N LEU A 492 -15.81 -3.72 5.34
CA LEU A 492 -16.61 -3.02 6.35
C LEU A 492 -16.75 -1.53 5.99
N ARG A 493 -15.68 -0.91 5.49
CA ARG A 493 -15.73 0.48 5.01
C ARG A 493 -16.67 0.64 3.83
N SER A 494 -16.65 -0.27 2.85
CA SER A 494 -17.56 -0.19 1.70
C SER A 494 -19.02 -0.27 2.10
N HIS A 495 -19.32 -1.07 3.14
CA HIS A 495 -20.68 -1.29 3.63
C HIS A 495 -21.19 -0.19 4.58
N TYR A 496 -20.41 0.22 5.59
CA TYR A 496 -20.88 1.16 6.62
C TYR A 496 -20.66 2.63 6.27
N ILE A 497 -19.69 2.96 5.42
CA ILE A 497 -19.36 4.36 5.14
C ILE A 497 -20.09 4.82 3.88
N PRO A 498 -20.97 5.83 3.97
CA PRO A 498 -21.66 6.39 2.80
C PRO A 498 -20.66 6.93 1.78
N GLU A 499 -20.94 6.68 0.50
CA GLU A 499 -20.04 7.07 -0.60
C GLU A 499 -19.77 8.58 -0.64
N ALA A 500 -20.80 9.40 -0.36
CA ALA A 500 -20.71 10.86 -0.35
C ALA A 500 -19.65 11.43 0.62
N TYR A 501 -19.37 10.74 1.72
CA TYR A 501 -18.43 11.21 2.75
C TYR A 501 -17.23 10.26 2.95
N ARG A 502 -17.05 9.26 2.08
CA ARG A 502 -16.08 8.16 2.27
C ARG A 502 -14.65 8.66 2.53
N SER A 503 -14.13 9.50 1.64
CA SER A 503 -12.77 10.06 1.77
C SER A 503 -12.60 10.89 3.04
N THR A 504 -13.56 11.77 3.33
CA THR A 504 -13.57 12.64 4.52
C THR A 504 -13.58 11.83 5.82
N ILE A 505 -14.44 10.82 5.93
CA ILE A 505 -14.57 10.00 7.14
C ILE A 505 -13.30 9.16 7.36
N MET A 506 -12.69 8.63 6.30
CA MET A 506 -11.39 7.93 6.42
C MET A 506 -10.28 8.87 6.92
N ASN A 507 -10.26 10.13 6.49
CA ASN A 507 -9.31 11.12 7.02
C ASN A 507 -9.59 11.47 8.49
N LEU A 508 -10.86 11.54 8.89
CA LEU A 508 -11.22 11.73 10.30
C LEU A 508 -10.74 10.57 11.19
N PHE A 509 -10.77 9.33 10.70
CA PHE A 509 -10.22 8.17 11.42
C PHE A 509 -8.70 8.24 11.63
N ARG A 510 -7.96 8.98 10.80
CA ARG A 510 -6.51 9.18 10.98
C ARG A 510 -6.16 10.09 12.16
N ILE A 511 -7.07 10.96 12.59
CA ILE A 511 -6.82 11.89 13.71
C ILE A 511 -6.57 11.13 15.03
N PRO A 512 -7.51 10.29 15.53
CA PRO A 512 -7.29 9.54 16.78
C PRO A 512 -6.12 8.56 16.66
N LEU A 513 -5.98 7.89 15.51
CA LEU A 513 -4.84 7.03 15.20
C LEU A 513 -3.50 7.74 15.38
N ASN A 514 -3.31 8.88 14.72
CA ASN A 514 -2.05 9.62 14.78
C ASN A 514 -1.81 10.19 16.18
N ALA A 515 -2.86 10.62 16.88
CA ALA A 515 -2.74 11.06 18.27
C ALA A 515 -2.20 9.95 19.18
N MET A 516 -2.70 8.72 19.04
CA MET A 516 -2.21 7.56 19.81
C MET A 516 -0.73 7.28 19.54
N VAL A 517 -0.33 7.25 18.28
CA VAL A 517 1.07 7.03 17.87
C VAL A 517 1.97 8.13 18.44
N VAL A 518 1.57 9.41 18.32
CA VAL A 518 2.34 10.54 18.85
C VAL A 518 2.48 10.46 20.37
N ILE A 519 1.44 10.08 21.11
CA ILE A 519 1.50 9.95 22.58
C ILE A 519 2.54 8.90 23.00
N VAL A 520 2.54 7.74 22.35
CA VAL A 520 3.52 6.67 22.66
C VAL A 520 4.93 7.08 22.24
N LEU A 521 5.09 7.67 21.05
CA LEU A 521 6.39 8.11 20.56
C LEU A 521 6.95 9.29 21.36
N PHE A 522 6.12 10.15 21.93
CA PHE A 522 6.58 11.23 22.81
C PHE A 522 7.33 10.68 24.03
N ARG A 523 6.98 9.45 24.45
CA ARG A 523 7.63 8.73 25.54
C ARG A 523 8.64 7.68 25.07
N ALA A 524 8.84 7.52 23.75
CA ALA A 524 9.70 6.47 23.20
C ALA A 524 11.17 6.77 23.49
N GLY A 525 11.72 6.08 24.49
CA GLY A 525 13.04 6.33 25.05
C GLY A 525 13.02 6.58 26.57
N GLN A 526 11.84 6.92 27.13
CA GLN A 526 11.62 7.01 28.58
C GLN A 526 11.02 5.72 29.16
N ILE A 527 10.33 4.95 28.33
CA ILE A 527 9.67 3.69 28.70
C ILE A 527 10.33 2.52 27.98
N ALA A 528 10.29 1.34 28.59
CA ALA A 528 10.83 0.11 28.02
C ALA A 528 10.02 -0.35 26.79
N ASP A 529 10.69 -1.03 25.87
CA ASP A 529 10.11 -1.51 24.61
C ASP A 529 8.96 -2.48 24.86
N GLY A 530 9.09 -3.35 25.87
CA GLY A 530 8.01 -4.22 26.33
C GLY A 530 6.76 -3.43 26.75
N THR A 531 6.90 -2.25 27.37
CA THR A 531 5.76 -1.40 27.72
C THR A 531 5.05 -0.85 26.47
N ILE A 532 5.81 -0.51 25.42
CA ILE A 532 5.25 -0.08 24.13
C ILE A 532 4.46 -1.23 23.48
N TYR A 533 4.99 -2.44 23.50
CA TYR A 533 4.30 -3.63 23.04
C TYR A 533 3.03 -3.94 23.84
N MET A 534 3.04 -3.74 25.16
CA MET A 534 1.85 -3.86 26.00
C MET A 534 0.76 -2.85 25.64
N PHE A 535 1.12 -1.60 25.30
CA PHE A 535 0.15 -0.63 24.79
C PHE A 535 -0.48 -1.12 23.47
N CYS A 536 0.34 -1.57 22.52
CA CYS A 536 -0.15 -2.12 21.25
C CYS A 536 -1.09 -3.32 21.46
N ALA A 537 -0.69 -4.29 22.29
CA ALA A 537 -1.52 -5.45 22.63
C ALA A 537 -2.85 -5.02 23.27
N SER A 538 -2.83 -4.04 24.18
CA SER A 538 -4.04 -3.51 24.81
C SER A 538 -5.00 -2.86 23.81
N TRP A 539 -4.48 -2.09 22.85
CA TRP A 539 -5.27 -1.46 21.80
C TRP A 539 -5.89 -2.50 20.86
N LEU A 540 -5.14 -3.55 20.52
CA LEU A 540 -5.64 -4.66 19.71
C LEU A 540 -6.76 -5.44 20.43
N LEU A 541 -6.65 -5.66 21.74
CA LEU A 541 -7.74 -6.23 22.52
C LEU A 541 -8.96 -5.30 22.58
N LEU A 542 -8.78 -3.99 22.72
CA LEU A 542 -9.86 -3.01 22.63
C LEU A 542 -10.52 -3.02 21.24
N ALA A 543 -9.74 -3.23 20.16
CA ALA A 543 -10.28 -3.36 18.81
C ALA A 543 -11.12 -4.65 18.68
N ALA A 544 -10.69 -5.75 19.30
CA ALA A 544 -11.47 -6.99 19.37
C ALA A 544 -12.80 -6.79 20.13
N VAL A 545 -12.79 -6.05 21.24
CA VAL A 545 -13.99 -5.66 21.98
C VAL A 545 -14.90 -4.78 21.13
N ALA A 546 -14.37 -3.75 20.48
CA ALA A 546 -15.15 -2.87 19.59
C ALA A 546 -15.82 -3.67 18.46
N THR A 547 -15.12 -4.65 17.90
CA THR A 547 -15.67 -5.55 16.86
C THR A 547 -16.75 -6.48 17.45
N HIS A 548 -16.57 -6.94 18.68
CA HIS A 548 -17.61 -7.71 19.38
C HIS A 548 -18.88 -6.88 19.63
N LEU A 549 -18.73 -5.62 20.06
CA LEU A 549 -19.85 -4.70 20.24
C LEU A 549 -20.56 -4.40 18.92
N LEU A 550 -19.81 -4.26 17.81
CA LEU A 550 -20.38 -4.08 16.48
C LEU A 550 -21.27 -5.27 16.07
N MET A 551 -20.77 -6.49 16.26
CA MET A 551 -21.53 -7.72 16.03
C MET A 551 -22.80 -7.81 16.89
N ALA A 552 -22.70 -7.47 18.18
CA ALA A 552 -23.85 -7.50 19.10
C ALA A 552 -24.92 -6.48 18.68
N TYR A 553 -24.50 -5.28 18.25
CA TYR A 553 -25.38 -4.24 17.73
C TYR A 553 -26.09 -4.67 16.43
N GLY A 554 -25.41 -5.42 15.56
CA GLY A 554 -26.02 -6.01 14.37
C GLY A 554 -27.13 -7.02 14.69
N LYS A 555 -26.91 -7.89 15.68
CA LYS A 555 -27.89 -8.90 16.11
C LYS A 555 -29.12 -8.31 16.80
N GLY A 556 -28.93 -7.33 17.69
CA GLY A 556 -30.03 -6.73 18.45
C GLY A 556 -31.09 -6.03 17.59
N ARG A 557 -30.68 -5.47 16.43
CA ARG A 557 -31.59 -4.82 15.49
C ARG A 557 -32.33 -5.80 14.57
N GLY A 558 -31.73 -6.96 14.27
CA GLY A 558 -32.38 -8.03 13.53
C GLY A 558 -33.55 -8.67 14.31
N VAL A 559 -33.40 -8.81 15.64
CA VAL A 559 -34.49 -9.30 16.50
C VAL A 559 -35.66 -8.31 16.53
N LEU A 560 -35.40 -7.01 16.67
CA LEU A 560 -36.44 -5.97 16.68
C LEU A 560 -37.21 -5.85 15.35
N LEU A 561 -36.57 -6.10 14.21
CA LEU A 561 -37.23 -6.07 12.90
C LEU A 561 -38.12 -7.31 12.68
N VAL A 562 -37.64 -8.50 13.07
CA VAL A 562 -38.43 -9.74 13.03
C VAL A 562 -39.62 -9.67 13.98
N GLU A 563 -39.48 -9.00 15.11
CA GLU A 563 -40.58 -8.81 16.07
C GLU A 563 -41.62 -7.80 15.55
N ASN A 564 -41.21 -6.75 14.83
CA ASN A 564 -42.14 -5.84 14.15
C ASN A 564 -42.86 -6.48 12.96
N GLU A 565 -42.21 -7.35 12.19
CA GLU A 565 -42.84 -8.09 11.08
C GLU A 565 -43.79 -9.20 11.55
N ARG A 566 -43.69 -9.67 12.80
CA ARG A 566 -44.66 -10.61 13.40
C ARG A 566 -45.87 -9.92 14.03
N VAL A 567 -45.78 -8.60 14.24
CA VAL A 567 -46.84 -7.78 14.86
C VAL A 567 -47.75 -7.14 13.81
N HIS A 568 -47.35 -7.18 12.53
CA HIS A 568 -48.18 -6.84 11.36
C HIS A 568 -48.61 -8.11 10.63
#